data_AF-A0A392NKH7-F1
#
_entry.id   AF-A0A392NKH7-F1
#
_cell.length_a   1.000
_cell.length_b   1.000
_cell.length_c   1.000
_cell.angle_alpha   90.00
_cell.angle_beta   90.00
_cell.angle_gamma   90.00
#
_symmetry.space_group_name_H-M   'P 1'
#
loop_
_entity.id
_entity.type
_entity.pdbx_description
1 polymer ?
#
loop_
_entity_poly.entity_id
_entity_poly.type
_entity_poly.pdbx_seq_one_letter_code
_entity_poly.pdbx_strand_id
1 'polypeptide(L)'
;RQCSEKCKINGYDIPPKSKVIVNAWSIARDSRCWIEGEKFVPERFIDSSVDYKGGDFQFIPFGAGRRICPGMPFGIASLEISLTNLLYHFNWKMPNGDNADELDMTDDC
;
A
#
# COMPACT_ATOMS: atom_id res chain seq x y z
N ARG A 1 8.58 14.30 -3.72
CA ARG A 1 8.13 15.47 -4.50
C ARG A 1 8.92 16.70 -4.02
N GLN A 2 8.93 17.80 -4.78
CA GLN A 2 9.54 19.06 -4.35
C GLN A 2 8.57 20.22 -4.65
N CYS A 3 8.43 21.15 -3.69
CA CYS A 3 7.57 22.31 -3.84
C CYS A 3 8.18 23.28 -4.88
N SER A 4 7.45 23.64 -5.93
CA SER A 4 7.97 24.50 -7.01
C SER A 4 7.93 25.98 -6.64
N GLU A 5 6.91 26.39 -5.91
CA GLU A 5 6.64 27.77 -5.51
C GLU A 5 6.20 27.80 -4.05
N LYS A 6 6.19 28.99 -3.45
CA LYS A 6 5.63 29.14 -2.10
C LYS A 6 4.14 28.80 -2.14
N CYS A 7 3.70 27.91 -1.27
CA CYS A 7 2.27 27.61 -1.12
C CYS A 7 1.88 27.52 0.35
N LYS A 8 0.58 27.45 0.62
CA LYS A 8 0.03 27.24 1.96
C LYS A 8 -0.76 25.93 1.99
N ILE A 9 -0.46 25.05 2.94
CA ILE A 9 -1.16 23.77 3.15
C ILE A 9 -1.62 23.74 4.60
N ASN A 10 -2.93 23.59 4.83
CA ASN A 10 -3.54 23.57 6.18
C ASN A 10 -3.07 24.72 7.09
N GLY A 11 -2.93 25.93 6.53
CA GLY A 11 -2.46 27.11 7.27
C GLY A 11 -0.94 27.29 7.31
N TYR A 12 -0.15 26.24 7.04
CA TYR A 12 1.32 26.27 7.06
C TYR A 12 1.89 26.79 5.74
N ASP A 13 2.80 27.77 5.83
CA ASP A 13 3.59 28.25 4.69
C ASP A 13 4.69 27.23 4.33
N ILE A 14 4.64 26.69 3.12
CA ILE A 14 5.62 25.74 2.57
C ILE A 14 6.53 26.49 1.58
N PRO A 15 7.82 26.66 1.90
CA PRO A 15 8.75 27.34 1.00
C PRO A 15 8.98 26.57 -0.30
N PRO A 16 9.35 27.26 -1.39
CA PRO A 16 9.83 26.60 -2.60
C PRO A 16 11.06 25.75 -2.27
N LYS A 17 11.30 24.72 -3.08
CA LYS A 17 12.34 23.71 -2.93
C LYS A 17 12.19 22.75 -1.74
N SER A 18 11.17 22.91 -0.88
CA SER A 18 10.88 21.96 0.20
C SER A 18 10.66 20.55 -0.34
N LYS A 19 11.29 19.56 0.29
CA LYS A 19 11.06 18.14 -0.01
C LYS A 19 9.73 17.70 0.61
N VAL A 20 8.86 17.12 -0.21
CA VAL A 20 7.56 16.59 0.24
C VAL A 20 7.60 15.07 0.14
N ILE A 21 7.36 14.42 1.28
CA ILE A 21 7.28 12.96 1.44
C ILE A 21 5.84 12.65 1.87
N VAL A 22 5.19 11.75 1.12
CA VAL A 22 3.88 11.22 1.50
C VAL A 22 4.13 9.88 2.18
N ASN A 23 3.75 9.78 3.45
CA ASN A 23 3.95 8.55 4.22
C ASN A 23 2.81 7.55 3.92
N ALA A 24 2.87 6.92 2.75
CA ALA A 24 1.87 5.95 2.30
C ALA A 24 1.74 4.76 3.27
N TRP A 25 2.84 4.36 3.92
CA TRP A 25 2.86 3.29 4.92
C TRP A 25 1.96 3.60 6.12
N SER A 26 2.12 4.78 6.71
CA SER A 26 1.29 5.22 7.84
C SER A 26 -0.18 5.39 7.43
N ILE A 27 -0.45 5.90 6.22
CA ILE A 27 -1.83 6.07 5.73
C ILE A 27 -2.53 4.72 5.56
N ALA A 28 -1.84 3.72 5.00
CA ALA A 28 -2.39 2.39 4.78
C ALA A 28 -2.74 1.63 6.09
N ARG A 29 -2.24 2.10 7.24
CA ARG A 29 -2.47 1.54 8.58
C ARG A 29 -3.30 2.43 9.50
N ASP A 30 -3.66 3.62 9.04
CA ASP A 30 -4.37 4.60 9.85
C ASP A 30 -5.75 4.07 10.24
N SER A 31 -6.00 3.96 11.55
CA SER A 31 -7.27 3.47 12.09
C SER A 31 -8.47 4.36 11.77
N ARG A 32 -8.24 5.61 11.34
CA ARG A 32 -9.27 6.52 10.84
C ARG A 32 -9.76 6.14 9.45
N CYS A 33 -8.94 5.42 8.68
CA CYS A 33 -9.24 4.96 7.33
C CYS A 33 -9.55 3.46 7.29
N TRP A 34 -8.89 2.67 8.14
CA TRP A 34 -8.92 1.21 8.09
C TRP A 34 -9.23 0.62 9.46
N ILE A 35 -10.38 -0.05 9.56
CA ILE A 35 -10.68 -0.90 10.73
C ILE A 35 -9.62 -2.00 10.79
N GLU A 36 -8.96 -2.14 11.93
CA GLU A 36 -7.88 -3.12 12.14
C GLU A 36 -6.78 -3.04 11.06
N GLY A 37 -6.26 -1.83 10.80
CA GLY A 37 -5.28 -1.57 9.73
C GLY A 37 -3.96 -2.36 9.79
N GLU A 38 -3.61 -2.92 10.96
CA GLU A 38 -2.45 -3.81 11.13
C GLU A 38 -2.75 -5.28 10.79
N LYS A 39 -4.02 -5.66 10.62
CA LYS A 39 -4.40 -7.03 10.27
C LYS A 39 -4.47 -7.22 8.76
N PHE A 40 -3.93 -8.34 8.30
CA PHE A 40 -4.13 -8.80 6.93
C PHE A 40 -5.57 -9.29 6.75
N VAL A 41 -6.43 -8.44 6.18
CA VAL A 41 -7.85 -8.72 5.92
C VAL A 41 -8.17 -8.37 4.46
N PRO A 42 -7.93 -9.28 3.50
CA PRO A 42 -8.19 -9.03 2.08
C PRO A 42 -9.67 -8.74 1.77
N GLU A 43 -10.58 -9.31 2.56
CA GLU A 43 -12.03 -9.22 2.36
C GLU A 43 -12.53 -7.77 2.42
N ARG A 44 -11.78 -6.85 3.05
CA ARG A 44 -12.12 -5.41 3.09
C ARG A 44 -12.19 -4.75 1.71
N PHE A 45 -11.61 -5.38 0.69
CA PHE A 45 -11.62 -4.90 -0.69
C PHE A 45 -12.71 -5.55 -1.54
N ILE A 46 -13.35 -6.63 -1.06
CA ILE A 46 -14.48 -7.26 -1.75
C ILE A 46 -15.67 -6.31 -1.69
N ASP A 47 -16.31 -6.06 -2.84
CA ASP A 47 -17.42 -5.12 -3.00
C ASP A 47 -17.15 -3.69 -2.51
N SER A 48 -15.87 -3.34 -2.33
CA SER A 48 -15.43 -2.01 -1.95
C SER A 48 -15.25 -1.13 -3.20
N SER A 49 -15.57 0.15 -3.08
CA SER A 49 -15.28 1.13 -4.13
C SER A 49 -13.83 1.63 -4.11
N VAL A 50 -13.06 1.28 -3.08
CA VAL A 50 -11.68 1.76 -2.90
C VAL A 50 -10.74 1.04 -3.88
N ASP A 51 -9.96 1.81 -4.64
CA ASP A 51 -8.95 1.27 -5.55
C ASP A 51 -7.55 1.85 -5.33
N TYR A 52 -6.56 1.24 -5.99
CA TYR A 52 -5.14 1.64 -5.91
C TYR A 52 -4.71 2.56 -7.06
N LYS A 53 -5.65 3.10 -7.85
CA LYS A 53 -5.36 3.91 -9.05
C LYS A 53 -5.05 5.37 -8.73
N GLY A 54 -4.95 5.71 -7.45
CA GLY A 54 -4.55 7.03 -6.96
C GLY A 54 -5.69 8.04 -6.86
N GLY A 55 -6.94 7.59 -6.95
CA GLY A 55 -8.14 8.37 -6.61
C GLY A 55 -8.47 8.30 -5.12
N ASP A 56 -8.26 7.14 -4.49
CA ASP A 56 -8.52 6.91 -3.07
C ASP A 56 -7.26 7.13 -2.24
N PHE A 57 -7.16 8.29 -1.58
CA PHE A 57 -5.93 8.66 -0.86
C PHE A 57 -5.63 7.81 0.37
N GLN A 58 -6.62 7.05 0.86
CA GLN A 58 -6.41 6.04 1.90
C GLN A 58 -5.67 4.79 1.40
N PHE A 59 -5.55 4.60 0.07
CA PHE A 59 -4.89 3.46 -0.55
C PHE A 59 -4.05 3.86 -1.78
N ILE A 60 -2.80 4.26 -1.54
CA ILE A 60 -1.89 4.77 -2.58
C ILE A 60 -0.57 3.99 -2.69
N PRO A 61 -0.60 2.64 -2.85
CA PRO A 61 0.62 1.83 -2.93
C PRO A 61 1.51 2.19 -4.13
N PHE A 62 0.92 2.74 -5.19
CA PHE A 62 1.63 3.22 -6.39
C PHE A 62 1.76 4.75 -6.45
N GLY A 63 1.44 5.45 -5.35
CA GLY A 63 1.32 6.89 -5.31
C GLY A 63 0.05 7.41 -6.00
N ALA A 64 0.03 8.71 -6.33
CA ALA A 64 -1.13 9.37 -6.94
C ALA A 64 -0.73 10.59 -7.80
N GLY A 65 -1.66 11.03 -8.65
CA GLY A 65 -1.53 12.23 -9.49
C GLY A 65 -0.45 12.14 -10.57
N ARG A 66 0.12 13.29 -10.98
CA ARG A 66 1.03 13.42 -12.16
C ARG A 66 2.26 12.51 -12.18
N ARG A 67 2.65 11.94 -11.04
CA ARG A 67 3.82 11.06 -10.90
C ARG A 67 3.42 9.72 -10.26
N ILE A 68 2.19 9.27 -10.48
CA ILE A 68 1.77 7.91 -10.13
C ILE A 68 2.65 6.91 -10.90
N CYS A 69 2.87 5.73 -10.33
CA CYS A 69 3.73 4.72 -10.92
C CYS A 69 3.24 4.34 -12.34
N PRO A 70 4.02 4.62 -13.40
CA PRO A 70 3.62 4.23 -14.75
C PRO A 70 3.68 2.71 -14.95
N GLY A 71 4.43 1.99 -14.10
CA GLY A 71 4.54 0.53 -14.13
C GLY A 71 3.42 -0.21 -13.39
N MET A 72 2.41 0.49 -12.85
CA MET A 72 1.31 -0.14 -12.11
C MET A 72 0.63 -1.28 -12.88
N PRO A 73 0.20 -1.12 -14.15
CA PRO A 73 -0.48 -2.21 -14.86
C PRO A 73 0.41 -3.44 -15.03
N PHE A 74 1.69 -3.23 -15.32
CA PHE A 74 2.67 -4.30 -15.44
C PHE A 74 2.92 -5.00 -14.11
N GLY A 75 3.04 -4.25 -13.01
CA GLY A 75 3.26 -4.78 -11.67
C GLY A 75 2.12 -5.65 -11.19
N ILE A 76 0.87 -5.22 -11.40
CA ILE A 76 -0.32 -6.01 -11.07
C ILE A 76 -0.38 -7.29 -11.90
N ALA A 77 -0.26 -7.20 -13.22
CA ALA A 77 -0.29 -8.38 -14.08
C ALA A 77 0.82 -9.40 -13.72
N SER A 78 2.03 -8.91 -13.44
CA SER A 78 3.14 -9.77 -13.03
C SER A 78 2.90 -10.45 -11.68
N LEU A 79 2.31 -9.72 -10.71
CA LEU A 79 1.95 -10.25 -9.40
C LEU A 79 0.86 -11.32 -9.50
N GLU A 80 -0.20 -11.05 -10.28
CA GLU A 80 -1.30 -11.99 -10.51
C GLU A 80 -0.83 -13.28 -11.18
N ILE A 81 -0.02 -13.17 -12.24
CA ILE A 81 0.53 -14.34 -12.95
C ILE A 81 1.42 -15.16 -12.03
N SER A 82 2.32 -14.49 -11.30
CA SER A 82 3.27 -15.17 -10.40
C SER A 82 2.52 -15.89 -9.28
N LEU A 83 1.57 -15.20 -8.62
CA LEU A 83 0.78 -15.76 -7.54
C LEU A 83 -0.10 -16.92 -8.02
N THR A 84 -0.76 -16.79 -9.18
CA THR A 84 -1.59 -17.84 -9.76
C THR A 84 -0.77 -19.10 -10.05
N ASN A 85 0.41 -18.95 -10.67
CA ASN A 85 1.28 -20.10 -10.96
C ASN A 85 1.75 -20.79 -9.66
N LEU A 86 2.10 -20.01 -8.65
CA LEU A 86 2.55 -20.52 -7.35
C LEU A 86 1.42 -21.29 -6.62
N LEU A 87 0.19 -20.77 -6.64
CA LEU A 87 -0.96 -21.41 -6.00
C LEU A 87 -1.48 -22.62 -6.77
N TYR A 88 -1.39 -22.61 -8.10
CA TYR A 88 -1.92 -23.70 -8.93
C TYR A 88 -1.00 -24.94 -8.94
N HIS A 89 0.32 -24.73 -8.94
CA HIS A 89 1.28 -25.82 -9.12
C HIS A 89 1.87 -26.40 -7.83
N PHE A 90 1.73 -25.70 -6.70
CA PHE A 90 2.38 -26.10 -5.45
C PHE A 90 1.42 -26.09 -4.27
N ASN A 91 1.58 -27.09 -3.39
CA ASN A 91 1.00 -27.06 -2.05
C ASN A 91 2.01 -26.47 -1.08
N TRP A 92 1.55 -25.56 -0.23
CA TRP A 92 2.38 -24.79 0.69
C TRP A 92 2.23 -25.34 2.10
N LYS A 93 3.34 -25.42 2.82
CA LYS A 93 3.38 -25.76 4.24
C LYS A 93 4.53 -25.02 4.90
N MET A 94 4.41 -24.75 6.19
CA MET A 94 5.50 -24.20 6.98
C MET A 94 6.71 -25.14 6.97
N PRO A 95 7.94 -24.57 6.99
CA PRO A 95 9.12 -25.35 7.35
C PRO A 95 8.87 -26.07 8.68
N ASN A 96 9.42 -27.27 8.84
CA ASN A 96 9.35 -28.07 10.07
C ASN A 96 7.96 -28.50 10.56
N GLY A 97 6.87 -28.15 9.85
CA GLY A 97 5.52 -28.48 10.27
C GLY A 97 4.96 -27.54 11.34
N ASP A 98 5.59 -26.38 11.53
CA ASP A 98 5.12 -25.34 12.47
C ASP A 98 3.72 -24.85 12.08
N ASN A 99 2.94 -24.37 13.07
CA ASN A 99 1.63 -23.81 12.78
C ASN A 99 1.77 -22.43 12.12
N ALA A 100 0.94 -22.14 11.12
CA ALA A 100 0.89 -20.82 10.49
C ALA A 100 0.54 -19.72 11.50
N ASP A 101 -0.21 -20.05 12.55
CA ASP A 101 -0.59 -19.09 13.61
C ASP A 101 0.57 -18.68 14.53
N GLU A 102 1.69 -19.41 14.49
CA GLU A 102 2.90 -19.14 15.30
C GLU A 102 3.92 -18.26 14.56
N LEU A 103 3.63 -17.88 13.31
CA LEU A 103 4.43 -16.93 12.56
C LEU A 103 4.41 -15.57 13.27
N ASP A 104 5.59 -15.12 13.66
CA ASP A 104 5.77 -13.73 14.10
C ASP A 104 5.58 -12.80 12.90
N MET A 105 4.45 -12.11 12.88
CA MET A 105 4.09 -11.13 11.87
C MET A 105 4.37 -9.70 12.34
N THR A 106 5.07 -9.52 13.47
CA THR A 106 5.47 -8.20 13.96
C THR A 106 6.63 -7.65 13.13
N ASP A 107 6.61 -6.34 12.88
CA ASP A 107 7.70 -5.67 12.17
C ASP A 107 8.86 -5.44 13.15
N ASP A 108 10.03 -6.01 12.87
CA ASP A 108 11.28 -5.62 13.52
C ASP A 108 11.64 -4.18 13.07
N CYS A 109 11.48 -3.21 13.97
CA CYS A 109 11.86 -1.80 13.78
C CYS A 109 13.25 -1.50 14.32
#